data_AF-A5GPY9-F1
#
_entry.id   AF-A5GPY9-F1
#
_cell.length_a   1.000
_cell.length_b   1.000
_cell.length_c   1.000
_cell.angle_alpha   90.00
_cell.angle_beta   90.00
_cell.angle_gamma   90.00
#
_symmetry.space_group_name_H-M   'P 1'
#
loop_
_entity.id
_entity.type
_entity.pdbx_description
1 polymer ?
#
loop_
_entity_poly.entity_id
_entity_poly.type
_entity_poly.pdbx_seq_one_letter_code
_entity_poly.pdbx_strand_id
1 'polypeptide(L)' 'MLTQIRSSDVRETSQGNGSIDQERDQLKLQAQGFYDAAKVKAEAGEVSEAGLLILKGLDCERRAKAKGPQVLGLIRKRG' A
#
# COMPACT_ATOMS: atom_id res chain seq x y z
N MET A 1 -22.66 -38.48 -16.81
CA MET A 1 -21.33 -38.58 -16.19
C MET A 1 -20.94 -37.20 -15.70
N LEU A 2 -20.89 -36.99 -14.39
CA LEU A 2 -20.52 -35.73 -13.75
C LEU A 2 -18.99 -35.64 -13.70
N THR A 3 -18.39 -34.67 -14.39
CA THR A 3 -16.94 -34.40 -14.32
C THR A 3 -16.63 -33.66 -13.02
N GLN A 4 -15.98 -34.35 -12.08
CA GLN A 4 -15.42 -33.74 -10.87
C GLN A 4 -14.23 -32.86 -11.24
N ILE A 5 -14.33 -31.56 -10.96
CA ILE A 5 -13.20 -30.63 -11.04
C ILE A 5 -12.29 -30.92 -9.84
N ARG A 6 -11.05 -31.36 -10.10
CA ARG A 6 -10.05 -31.63 -9.07
C ARG A 6 -9.57 -30.31 -8.46
N SER A 7 -9.77 -30.15 -7.14
CA SER A 7 -9.37 -28.99 -6.33
C SER A 7 -7.85 -28.82 -6.12
N SER A 8 -7.00 -29.17 -7.09
CA SER A 8 -5.54 -29.20 -6.92
C SER A 8 -4.77 -28.03 -7.56
N ASP A 9 -5.45 -27.02 -8.09
CA ASP A 9 -4.82 -25.86 -8.75
C ASP A 9 -4.94 -24.54 -7.96
N VAL A 10 -4.84 -24.61 -6.64
CA VAL A 10 -4.53 -23.42 -5.82
C VAL A 10 -3.10 -23.56 -5.32
N ARG A 11 -2.14 -23.47 -6.24
CA ARG A 11 -0.73 -23.31 -5.86
C ARG A 11 -0.54 -21.89 -5.35
N GLU A 12 -0.60 -21.80 -4.03
CA GLU A 12 -0.16 -20.75 -3.12
C GLU A 12 0.74 -19.67 -3.76
N THR A 13 0.20 -18.46 -3.91
CA THR A 13 0.95 -17.22 -4.11
C THR A 13 1.62 -16.74 -2.80
N SER A 14 2.02 -17.66 -1.92
CA SER A 14 2.42 -17.37 -0.54
C SER A 14 3.79 -16.69 -0.44
N GLN A 15 4.72 -16.98 -1.36
CA GLN A 15 6.07 -16.40 -1.34
C GLN A 15 6.13 -14.91 -1.73
N GLY A 16 5.19 -14.42 -2.56
CA GLY A 16 5.14 -13.01 -2.95
C GLY A 16 4.47 -12.10 -1.93
N ASN A 17 3.50 -12.62 -1.17
CA ASN A 17 2.69 -11.83 -0.25
C ASN A 17 3.49 -11.31 0.95
N GLY A 18 4.42 -12.11 1.50
CA GLY A 18 5.20 -11.70 2.67
C GLY A 18 6.08 -10.46 2.43
N SER A 19 6.71 -10.37 1.25
CA SER A 19 7.52 -9.20 0.88
C SER A 19 6.67 -7.95 0.65
N ILE A 20 5.48 -8.11 0.06
CA ILE A 20 4.53 -7.02 -0.18
C ILE A 20 3.95 -6.49 1.15
N ASP A 21 3.62 -7.40 2.07
CA ASP A 21 3.12 -7.05 3.40
C ASP A 21 4.20 -6.30 4.21
N GLN A 22 5.46 -6.77 4.17
CA GLN A 22 6.59 -6.08 4.79
C GLN A 22 6.80 -4.67 4.23
N GLU A 23 6.75 -4.51 2.90
CA GLU A 23 6.90 -3.19 2.29
C GLU A 23 5.73 -2.26 2.65
N ARG A 24 4.51 -2.81 2.74
CA ARG A 24 3.34 -2.06 3.20
C ARG A 24 3.52 -1.56 4.63
N ASP A 25 3.99 -2.41 5.52
CA ASP A 25 4.20 -2.03 6.92
C ASP A 25 5.36 -1.04 7.07
N GLN A 26 6.41 -1.15 6.24
CA GLN A 26 7.48 -0.15 6.16
C GLN A 26 6.95 1.21 5.71
N LEU A 27 6.05 1.25 4.71
CA LEU A 27 5.42 2.49 4.26
C LEU A 27 4.54 3.11 5.34
N LYS A 28 3.79 2.30 6.12
CA LYS A 28 3.02 2.80 7.27
C LYS A 28 3.93 3.42 8.34
N LEU A 29 5.04 2.75 8.65
CA LEU A 29 6.01 3.25 9.63
C LEU A 29 6.63 4.58 9.17
N GLN A 30 6.98 4.70 7.89
CA GLN A 30 7.48 5.94 7.31
C GLN A 30 6.43 7.07 7.37
N ALA A 31 5.16 6.76 7.06
CA ALA A 31 4.08 7.73 7.16
C ALA A 31 3.95 8.28 8.57
N GLN A 32 3.96 7.39 9.58
CA GLN A 32 3.91 7.80 10.98
C GLN A 32 5.07 8.73 11.34
N GLY A 33 6.30 8.39 10.94
CA GLY A 33 7.47 9.24 11.18
C GLY A 33 7.36 10.64 10.55
N PHE A 34 6.76 10.74 9.36
CA PHE A 34 6.48 12.05 8.75
C PHE A 34 5.44 12.85 9.51
N TYR A 35 4.39 12.22 10.04
CA TYR A 35 3.37 12.91 10.82
C TYR A 35 3.88 13.37 12.18
N ASP A 36 4.69 12.56 12.85
CA ASP A 36 5.33 12.95 14.10
C ASP A 36 6.23 14.17 13.90
N ALA A 37 7.04 14.17 12.82
CA ALA A 37 7.85 15.32 12.45
C ALA A 37 7.00 16.54 12.06
N ALA A 38 5.90 16.34 11.33
CA ALA A 38 4.98 17.41 10.96
C ALA A 38 4.36 18.07 12.19
N LYS A 39 4.02 17.28 13.22
CA LYS A 39 3.48 17.79 14.48
C LYS A 39 4.49 18.71 15.18
N VAL A 40 5.75 18.29 15.29
CA VAL A 40 6.82 19.12 15.86
C VAL A 40 6.97 20.44 15.11
N LYS A 41 6.96 20.39 13.77
CA LYS A 41 7.06 21.59 12.92
C LYS A 41 5.85 22.52 13.05
N ALA A 42 4.65 21.94 13.15
CA ALA A 42 3.43 22.71 13.36
C ALA A 42 3.41 23.41 14.73
N GLU A 43 3.85 22.72 15.78
CA GLU A 43 3.99 23.28 17.13
C GLU A 43 5.03 24.41 17.19
N ALA A 44 6.07 24.34 16.36
CA ALA A 44 7.06 25.41 16.18
C ALA A 44 6.55 26.60 15.32
N GLY A 45 5.34 26.52 14.75
CA GLY A 45 4.80 27.54 13.84
C GLY A 45 5.32 27.45 12.40
N GLU A 46 6.09 26.41 12.06
CA GLU A 46 6.67 26.18 10.74
C GLU A 46 5.66 25.48 9.82
N VAL A 47 4.54 26.17 9.55
CA VAL A 47 3.35 25.60 8.87
C VAL A 47 3.69 25.04 7.48
N SER A 48 4.54 25.72 6.71
CA SER A 48 4.94 25.25 5.37
C SER A 48 5.71 23.93 5.43
N GLU A 49 6.64 23.78 6.38
CA GLU A 49 7.42 22.54 6.54
C GLU A 49 6.56 21.40 7.06
N ALA A 50 5.67 21.69 8.02
CA ALA A 50 4.67 20.74 8.48
C ALA A 50 3.79 20.23 7.34
N GLY A 51 3.32 21.13 6.46
CA GLY A 51 2.54 20.79 5.28
C GLY A 51 3.28 19.85 4.33
N LEU A 52 4.56 20.13 4.05
CA LEU A 52 5.39 19.25 3.20
C LEU A 52 5.56 17.86 3.81
N LEU A 53 5.73 17.76 5.13
CA LEU A 53 5.84 16.48 5.83
C LEU A 53 4.52 15.69 5.79
N ILE A 54 3.38 16.35 5.98
CA ILE A 54 2.06 15.72 5.84
C ILE A 54 1.88 15.13 4.44
N LEU A 55 2.23 15.88 3.39
CA LEU A 55 2.12 15.39 2.02
C LEU A 55 3.00 14.16 1.75
N LYS A 56 4.20 14.10 2.34
CA LYS A 56 5.08 12.92 2.26
C LYS A 56 4.46 11.70 2.95
N GLY A 57 3.87 11.88 4.13
CA GLY A 57 3.15 10.80 4.84
C GLY A 57 1.96 10.25 4.04
N LEU A 58 1.18 11.14 3.42
CA LEU A 58 0.05 10.76 2.57
C LEU A 58 0.48 9.97 1.33
N ASP A 59 1.63 10.30 0.72
CA ASP A 59 2.16 9.50 -0.40
C ASP A 59 2.54 8.07 0.05
N CYS A 60 3.14 7.92 1.23
CA CYS A 60 3.42 6.62 1.82
C CYS A 60 2.11 5.80 2.02
N GLU A 61 1.05 6.41 2.56
CA GLU A 61 -0.25 5.75 2.71
C GLU A 61 -0.88 5.34 1.37
N ARG A 62 -0.83 6.22 0.38
CA ARG A 62 -1.33 5.96 -0.98
C ARG A 62 -0.63 4.75 -1.58
N ARG A 63 0.69 4.67 -1.42
CA ARG A 63 1.51 3.55 -1.89
C ARG A 63 1.25 2.27 -1.10
N ALA A 64 1.05 2.36 0.21
CA ALA A 64 0.70 1.22 1.05
C ALA A 64 -0.65 0.59 0.65
N LYS A 65 -1.64 1.43 0.30
CA LYS A 65 -2.97 0.99 -0.18
C LYS A 65 -2.95 0.45 -1.61
N ALA A 66 -2.04 0.91 -2.46
CA ALA A 66 -1.96 0.50 -3.86
C ALA A 66 -1.33 -0.89 -4.10
N LYS A 67 -0.69 -1.50 -3.10
CA LYS A 67 0.05 -2.78 -3.26
C LYS A 67 -0.75 -4.05 -2.94
N GLY A 68 -2.08 -3.99 -2.92
CA GLY A 68 -2.94 -5.19 -2.92
C GLY A 68 -3.08 -5.80 -4.32
N PRO A 69 -3.76 -6.96 -4.47
CA PRO A 69 -4.08 -7.52 -5.77
C PRO A 69 -4.67 -6.43 -6.67
N GLN A 70 -3.97 -6.13 -7.75
CA GLN A 70 -4.34 -5.04 -8.63
C GLN A 70 -5.69 -5.38 -9.27
N VAL A 71 -6.77 -4.72 -8.84
CA VAL A 71 -8.05 -4.73 -9.55
C VAL A 71 -7.91 -3.86 -10.81
N LEU A 72 -6.91 -4.14 -11.66
CA LEU A 72 -6.72 -3.54 -12.99
C LEU A 72 -6.86 -4.60 -14.09
N GLY A 73 -7.67 -5.62 -13.85
CA GLY A 73 -8.11 -6.59 -14.87
C GLY A 73 -9.32 -6.14 -15.70
N LEU A 74 -9.76 -4.87 -15.61
CA LEU A 74 -11.03 -4.42 -16.22
C LEU A 74 -10.92 -3.60 -17.50
N ILE A 75 -9.71 -3.35 -18.03
CA ILE A 75 -9.60 -2.84 -19.41
C ILE A 75 -9.47 -4.04 -20.33
N ARG A 76 -10.59 -4.76 -20.51
CA ARG A 76 -10.73 -5.72 -21.61
C ARG A 76 -10.73 -4.90 -22.91
N LYS A 77 -9.72 -5.06 -23.75
CA LYS A 77 -9.70 -4.45 -25.09
C LYS A 77 -10.93 -4.98 -25.82
N ARG A 78 -11.90 -4.11 -26.15
CA ARG A 78 -12.99 -4.45 -27.06
C ARG A 78 -12.36 -4.50 -28.46
N GLY A 79 -11.96 -5.70 -28.86
CA GLY A 79 -11.91 -6.04 -30.28
C GLY A 79 -13.32 -6.22 -30.80
#